data_AF-A0A9Q9BFR8-F1
#
_entry.id   AF-A0A9Q9BFR8-F1
#
_cell.length_a   1.000
_cell.length_b   1.000
_cell.length_c   1.000
_cell.angle_alpha   90.00
_cell.angle_beta   90.00
_cell.angle_gamma   90.00
#
_symmetry.space_group_name_H-M   'P 1'
#
loop_
_entity.id
_entity.type
_entity.pdbx_description
1 polymer ?
#
loop_
_entity_poly.entity_id
_entity_poly.type
_entity_poly.pdbx_seq_one_letter_code
_entity_poly.pdbx_strand_id
1 'polypeptide(L)' 'MIISTKGRQQGFADGAHQNKLETARNLTEMGFAVEVIAKATGLSIEEVQSLST' A
#
# COMPACT_ATOMS: atom_id res chain seq x y z
N MET A 1 9.99 23.47 23.29
CA MET A 1 10.20 22.09 22.83
C MET A 1 9.10 21.76 21.83
N ILE A 2 9.39 21.86 20.53
CA ILE A 2 8.40 21.74 19.43
C ILE A 2 8.83 20.62 18.47
N ILE A 3 8.91 19.40 18.98
CA ILE A 3 9.07 18.20 18.16
C ILE A 3 8.17 17.15 18.79
N SER A 4 7.26 16.52 18.04
CA SER A 4 6.80 15.12 18.24
C SER A 4 5.46 14.81 17.59
N THR A 5 4.58 15.78 17.31
CA THR A 5 3.26 15.46 16.75
C THR A 5 3.33 15.14 15.26
N LYS A 6 4.18 15.84 14.50
CA LYS A 6 4.32 15.65 13.05
C LYS A 6 5.02 14.34 12.68
N GLY A 7 6.04 13.94 13.46
CA GLY A 7 6.80 12.71 13.22
C GLY A 7 5.97 11.42 13.39
N ARG A 8 5.06 11.37 14.37
CA ARG A 8 4.18 10.20 14.58
C ARG A 8 3.12 10.05 13.49
N GLN A 9 2.52 11.14 13.01
CA GLN A 9 1.55 11.08 11.92
C GLN A 9 2.19 10.70 10.59
N GLN A 10 3.38 11.24 10.29
CA GLN A 10 4.12 10.86 9.09
C GLN A 10 4.53 9.39 9.12
N GLY A 11 5.06 8.89 10.25
CA GLY A 11 5.43 7.46 10.35
C GLY A 11 4.24 6.51 10.21
N PHE A 12 3.05 6.90 10.68
CA PHE A 12 1.84 6.08 10.55
C PHE A 12 1.28 6.09 9.12
N ALA A 13 1.32 7.24 8.44
CA ALA A 13 0.90 7.37 7.05
C ALA A 13 1.84 6.61 6.11
N ASP A 14 3.15 6.69 6.34
CA ASP A 14 4.17 5.97 5.58
C ASP A 14 4.00 4.45 5.77
N GLY A 15 3.83 4.00 7.01
CA GLY A 15 3.58 2.59 7.32
C GLY A 15 2.27 2.07 6.70
N ALA A 16 1.20 2.86 6.72
CA ALA A 16 -0.07 2.47 6.11
C ALA A 16 0.03 2.34 4.58
N HIS A 17 0.82 3.19 3.92
CA HIS A 17 1.04 3.10 2.48
C HIS A 17 1.94 1.91 2.12
N GLN A 18 3.05 1.72 2.84
CA GLN A 18 3.95 0.57 2.66
C GLN A 18 3.21 -0.76 2.83
N ASN A 19 2.37 -0.87 3.87
CA ASN A 19 1.62 -2.09 4.14
C ASN A 19 0.62 -2.43 3.02
N LYS A 20 0.02 -1.42 2.37
CA LYS A 20 -0.86 -1.61 1.21
C LYS A 20 -0.09 -2.12 -0.01
N LEU A 21 1.08 -1.54 -0.29
CA LEU A 21 1.94 -1.95 -1.40
C LEU A 21 2.46 -3.39 -1.21
N GLU A 22 2.89 -3.73 0.01
CA GLU A 22 3.37 -5.08 0.35
C GLU A 22 2.24 -6.11 0.24
N THR A 23 1.05 -5.77 0.74
CA THR A 23 -0.15 -6.61 0.57
C THR A 23 -0.50 -6.78 -0.91
N ALA A 24 -0.44 -5.73 -1.71
CA ALA A 24 -0.73 -5.81 -3.14
C ALA A 24 0.27 -6.70 -3.88
N ARG A 25 1.57 -6.57 -3.58
CA ARG A 25 2.62 -7.45 -4.12
C ARG A 25 2.37 -8.91 -3.79
N ASN A 26 2.14 -9.22 -2.51
CA ASN A 26 1.90 -10.60 -2.09
C ASN A 26 0.68 -11.21 -2.80
N LEU A 27 -0.41 -10.44 -2.93
CA LEU A 27 -1.60 -10.92 -3.64
C LEU A 27 -1.34 -11.12 -5.14
N THR A 28 -0.53 -10.25 -5.76
CA THR A 28 -0.11 -10.41 -7.16
C THR A 28 0.73 -11.68 -7.33
N GLU A 29 1.70 -11.92 -6.45
CA GLU A 29 2.54 -13.12 -6.46
C GLU A 29 1.73 -14.41 -6.23
N MET A 30 0.65 -14.32 -5.46
CA MET A 30 -0.31 -15.42 -5.28
C MET A 30 -1.22 -15.66 -6.50
N GLY A 31 -1.15 -14.80 -7.53
CA GLY A 31 -1.91 -14.94 -8.78
C GLY A 31 -3.34 -14.42 -8.71
N PHE A 32 -3.66 -13.50 -7.77
CA PHE A 32 -4.97 -12.86 -7.74
C PHE A 32 -5.13 -11.84 -8.88
N ALA A 33 -6.38 -11.64 -9.32
CA ALA A 33 -6.70 -10.63 -10.32
C ALA A 33 -6.47 -9.21 -9.77
N VAL A 34 -5.88 -8.34 -10.58
CA VAL A 34 -5.55 -6.94 -10.23
C VAL A 34 -6.75 -6.18 -9.65
N GLU A 35 -7.97 -6.40 -10.16
CA GLU A 35 -9.21 -5.80 -9.63
C GLU A 35 -9.51 -6.19 -8.18
N VAL A 36 -9.26 -7.46 -7.83
CA VAL A 36 -9.45 -7.96 -6.46
C VAL A 36 -8.40 -7.36 -5.53
N ILE A 37 -7.17 -7.25 -6.00
CA ILE A 37 -6.04 -6.70 -5.25
C ILE A 37 -6.26 -5.20 -4.98
N ALA A 38 -6.65 -4.44 -5.99
CA ALA A 38 -6.98 -3.02 -5.88
C ALA A 38 -8.09 -2.80 -4.85
N LYS A 39 -9.15 -3.61 -4.90
CA LYS A 39 -10.25 -3.54 -3.93
C LYS A 39 -9.83 -3.93 -2.51
N ALA A 40 -8.97 -4.94 -2.36
CA ALA A 40 -8.51 -5.43 -1.07
C ALA A 40 -7.54 -4.46 -0.37
N THR A 41 -6.68 -3.80 -1.14
CA THR A 41 -5.65 -2.87 -0.62
C THR A 41 -6.12 -1.41 -0.61
N GLY A 42 -7.19 -1.10 -1.34
CA GLY A 42 -7.65 0.27 -1.57
C GLY A 42 -6.69 1.07 -2.44
N LEU A 43 -5.87 0.39 -3.25
CA LEU A 43 -5.03 0.99 -4.29
C LEU A 43 -5.81 1.05 -5.61
N SER A 44 -5.37 1.90 -6.53
CA SER A 44 -5.91 1.93 -7.89
C SER A 44 -5.42 0.72 -8.69
N ILE A 45 -6.20 0.33 -9.71
CA ILE A 45 -5.80 -0.72 -10.67
C ILE A 45 -4.42 -0.43 -11.26
N GLU A 46 -4.16 0.82 -11.65
CA GLU A 46 -2.88 1.28 -12.21
C GLU A 46 -1.71 1.08 -11.24
N GLU A 47 -1.89 1.42 -9.95
CA GLU A 47 -0.88 1.22 -8.90
C GLU A 47 -0.54 -0.27 -8.77
N VAL A 48 -1.56 -1.14 -8.76
CA VAL A 48 -1.35 -2.58 -8.65
C VAL A 48 -0.70 -3.16 -9.91
N GLN A 49 -1.07 -2.68 -11.11
CA GLN A 49 -0.40 -3.09 -12.36
C GLN A 49 1.07 -2.67 -12.38
N SER A 50 1.38 -1.48 -11.86
CA SER A 50 2.75 -0.99 -11.75
C SER A 50 3.60 -1.81 -10.78
N LEU A 51 2.98 -2.53 -9.83
CA LEU A 51 3.66 -3.46 -8.92
C LEU A 51 3.91 -4.86 -9.53
N SER A 52 3.17 -5.20 -10.59
CA SER A 52 3.22 -6.51 -11.27
C SER A 52 4.17 -6.54 -12.48
N THR A 53 4.74 -5.40 -12.86
CA THR A 53 5.74 -5.26 -13.95
C THR A 53 7.14 -5.40 -13.39
#